data_AF-A0A355U050-F1
#
_entry.id   AF-A0A355U050-F1
#
_cell.length_a   1.000
_cell.length_b   1.000
_cell.length_c   1.000
_cell.angle_alpha   90.00
_cell.angle_beta   90.00
_cell.angle_gamma   90.00
#
_symmetry.space_group_name_H-M   'P 1'
#
loop_
_entity.id
_entity.type
_entity.pdbx_description
1 polymer ?
#
loop_
_entity_poly.entity_id
_entity_poly.type
_entity_poly.pdbx_seq_one_letter_code
_entity_poly.pdbx_strand_id
1 'polypeptide(L)'
;MLLKSVLNQFERDWAEAPMRDKNLDLSKFINKSIIVSGSSGIARAVVISLLSVNDKLNSNNTIYAFCKEEANGIFALFSNRSDFNLCNSESLLPANADLFIETYFLEAEFNNLDKAKDMLHLCFDQEKIISCINPSKVVLLSDNSVYGRLKPGFVISENENGCIACNENYLPTMIMQSVENTYFSAAKQYGFDISVLRCSTIISDFSNSDFVNNIIRAISEKQNLKLCNSNLKVSYIYINDLLTALFYVIIKGENTTYNACSDNATVSNTELTVIINELFENTEFSTDDNGLNADGCAVCNTKLKQLGFEPCVDVKDALLIAVHAYKNSDEVFMFPDAYDGKLETIQNILLGFLLEIDRICKKHNIKYFLAGGTLLGAVRHKGFIPWDDDADVMMLRDDYDKFLKVLPYELPANFAIQNDEKTSHFPFTKIRINDTVFSTEFSSRFDDIHNGIFFDVLAQDQTSNNKLLRKLHMHATASTRWLVLDKWRGTKVNANGKFSSFVANILKTILPLSILEKIQNKLMSQFKNKKNANFLFDSMGRNITRGEFPKQWLDEAVYVDFENVKLPIPKEYDKYLSYLYGDYMEMIPVSLRHVSHDIIRMDLGEYSEYEVKK
;
A
#
# COMPACT_ATOMS: atom_id res chain seq x y z
N MET A 1 -21.95 1.42 -13.19
CA MET A 1 -21.14 0.23 -12.89
C MET A 1 -20.01 0.67 -11.96
N LEU A 2 -19.80 0.04 -10.80
CA LEU A 2 -18.69 0.41 -9.92
C LEU A 2 -17.39 -0.14 -10.50
N LEU A 3 -16.34 0.67 -10.58
CA LEU A 3 -15.07 0.25 -11.18
C LEU A 3 -14.49 -0.96 -10.44
N LYS A 4 -14.59 -0.98 -9.10
CA LYS A 4 -14.05 -2.04 -8.24
C LYS A 4 -14.57 -3.46 -8.55
N SER A 5 -15.74 -3.61 -9.18
CA SER A 5 -16.31 -4.93 -9.47
C SER A 5 -15.74 -5.59 -10.73
N VAL A 6 -14.98 -4.86 -11.55
CA VAL A 6 -14.42 -5.38 -12.82
C VAL A 6 -12.90 -5.39 -12.85
N LEU A 7 -12.25 -4.71 -11.89
CA LEU A 7 -10.80 -4.65 -11.80
C LEU A 7 -10.24 -5.85 -11.04
N ASN A 8 -9.08 -6.35 -11.48
CA ASN A 8 -8.29 -7.28 -10.70
C ASN A 8 -7.58 -6.56 -9.52
N GLN A 9 -6.86 -7.30 -8.68
CA GLN A 9 -6.21 -6.72 -7.50
C GLN A 9 -5.10 -5.68 -7.80
N PHE A 10 -4.38 -5.84 -8.91
CA PHE A 10 -3.31 -4.94 -9.34
C PHE A 10 -3.86 -3.68 -9.99
N GLU A 11 -4.91 -3.82 -10.80
CA GLU A 11 -5.64 -2.68 -11.35
C GLU A 11 -6.31 -1.84 -10.27
N ARG A 12 -6.84 -2.47 -9.21
CA ARG A 12 -7.32 -1.75 -8.02
C ARG A 12 -6.20 -0.98 -7.31
N ASP A 13 -4.98 -1.53 -7.31
CA ASP A 13 -3.80 -0.85 -6.80
C ASP A 13 -3.54 0.43 -7.62
N TRP A 14 -3.55 0.35 -8.95
CA TRP A 14 -3.40 1.52 -9.82
C TRP A 14 -4.51 2.56 -9.61
N ALA A 15 -5.76 2.09 -9.52
CA ALA A 15 -6.95 2.91 -9.32
C ALA A 15 -6.81 3.80 -8.08
N GLU A 16 -6.31 3.22 -6.99
CA GLU A 16 -6.23 3.89 -5.70
C GLU A 16 -4.96 4.70 -5.49
N ALA A 17 -3.89 4.47 -6.26
CA ALA A 17 -2.58 5.06 -6.00
C ALA A 17 -2.61 6.59 -5.77
N PRO A 18 -3.20 7.42 -6.66
CA PRO A 18 -3.24 8.87 -6.44
C PRO A 18 -4.09 9.28 -5.23
N MET A 19 -5.08 8.47 -4.84
CA MET A 19 -6.02 8.79 -3.77
C MET A 19 -5.50 8.45 -2.37
N ARG A 20 -4.33 7.80 -2.28
CA ARG A 20 -3.70 7.45 -0.99
C ARG A 20 -2.98 8.63 -0.38
N ASP A 21 -2.44 9.51 -1.22
CA ASP A 21 -1.71 10.66 -0.74
C ASP A 21 -2.68 11.75 -0.26
N LYS A 22 -2.70 11.96 1.06
CA LYS A 22 -3.55 12.95 1.72
C LYS A 22 -3.13 14.39 1.41
N ASN A 23 -1.92 14.61 0.91
CA ASN A 23 -1.40 15.93 0.53
C ASN A 23 -1.82 16.36 -0.88
N LEU A 24 -2.43 15.45 -1.64
CA LEU A 24 -2.95 15.70 -2.96
C LEU A 24 -4.42 16.13 -2.89
N ASP A 25 -4.67 17.42 -3.17
CA ASP A 25 -6.01 17.98 -3.16
C ASP A 25 -6.79 17.64 -4.45
N LEU A 26 -7.38 16.44 -4.46
CA LEU A 26 -8.19 15.94 -5.57
C LEU A 26 -9.53 16.69 -5.76
N SER A 27 -9.91 17.60 -4.85
CA SER A 27 -11.13 18.42 -5.04
C SER A 27 -11.04 19.36 -6.25
N LYS A 28 -9.82 19.62 -6.73
CA LYS A 28 -9.56 20.35 -7.98
C LYS A 28 -9.94 19.58 -9.23
N PHE A 29 -10.32 18.31 -9.08
CA PHE A 29 -10.63 17.37 -10.14
C PHE A 29 -12.14 17.10 -10.22
N ILE A 30 -12.96 18.16 -10.36
CA ILE A 30 -14.43 18.08 -10.38
C ILE A 30 -14.98 18.79 -11.64
N ASN A 31 -15.98 18.16 -12.28
CA ASN A 31 -16.68 18.61 -13.48
C ASN A 31 -15.75 18.92 -14.67
N LYS A 32 -14.75 18.05 -14.90
CA LYS A 32 -13.74 18.22 -15.95
C LYS A 32 -13.98 17.32 -17.15
N SER A 33 -13.70 17.84 -18.35
CA SER A 33 -13.57 17.06 -19.58
C SER A 33 -12.10 16.68 -19.79
N ILE A 34 -11.79 15.38 -19.70
CA ILE A 34 -10.40 14.88 -19.70
C ILE A 34 -10.21 13.92 -20.86
N ILE A 35 -9.23 14.17 -21.70
CA ILE A 35 -8.85 13.29 -22.80
C ILE A 35 -7.55 12.57 -22.41
N VAL A 36 -7.52 11.26 -22.60
CA VAL A 36 -6.32 10.42 -22.46
C VAL A 36 -6.02 9.81 -23.81
N SER A 37 -4.92 10.24 -24.44
CA SER A 37 -4.45 9.70 -25.71
C SER A 37 -3.52 8.52 -25.46
N GLY A 38 -3.80 7.39 -26.11
CA GLY A 38 -2.97 6.18 -26.01
C GLY A 38 -3.78 4.88 -25.96
N SER A 39 -3.10 3.80 -26.31
CA SER A 39 -3.64 2.44 -26.38
C SER A 39 -2.85 1.45 -25.52
N SER A 40 -2.13 1.94 -24.52
CA SER A 40 -1.19 1.17 -23.73
C SER A 40 -1.77 0.68 -22.41
N GLY A 41 -1.04 -0.21 -21.74
CA GLY A 41 -1.27 -0.50 -20.32
C GLY A 41 -1.17 0.77 -19.46
N ILE A 42 -0.26 1.69 -19.83
CA ILE A 42 -0.12 3.00 -19.18
C ILE A 42 -1.38 3.84 -19.37
N ALA A 43 -1.89 3.97 -20.59
CA ALA A 43 -3.13 4.71 -20.87
C ALA A 43 -4.32 4.11 -20.08
N ARG A 44 -4.40 2.77 -20.03
CA ARG A 44 -5.39 2.06 -19.22
C ARG A 44 -5.27 2.39 -17.74
N ALA A 45 -4.07 2.36 -17.18
CA ALA A 45 -3.83 2.68 -15.78
C ALA A 45 -4.24 4.13 -15.45
N VAL A 46 -3.91 5.10 -16.32
CA VAL A 46 -4.34 6.49 -16.18
C VAL A 46 -5.88 6.61 -16.20
N VAL A 47 -6.55 5.98 -17.16
CA VAL A 47 -8.03 5.99 -17.24
C VAL A 47 -8.66 5.37 -16.00
N ILE A 48 -8.12 4.25 -15.51
CA ILE A 48 -8.59 3.58 -14.30
C ILE A 48 -8.50 4.50 -13.08
N SER A 49 -7.35 5.16 -12.87
CA SER A 49 -7.19 6.09 -11.75
C SER A 49 -8.15 7.28 -11.84
N LEU A 50 -8.38 7.82 -13.04
CA LEU A 50 -9.33 8.93 -13.26
C LEU A 50 -10.79 8.51 -12.95
N LEU A 51 -11.21 7.34 -13.44
CA LEU A 51 -12.55 6.79 -13.14
C LEU A 51 -12.71 6.48 -11.66
N SER A 52 -11.64 6.04 -10.99
CA SER A 52 -11.66 5.79 -9.55
C SER A 52 -11.84 7.07 -8.74
N VAL A 53 -11.27 8.19 -9.19
CA VAL A 53 -11.51 9.51 -8.58
C VAL A 53 -12.98 9.91 -8.73
N ASN A 54 -13.60 9.66 -9.89
CA ASN A 54 -15.05 9.84 -10.08
C ASN A 54 -15.88 9.04 -9.08
N ASP A 55 -15.59 7.74 -8.93
CA ASP A 55 -16.34 6.86 -8.02
C ASP A 55 -16.19 7.30 -6.55
N LYS A 56 -15.01 7.78 -6.14
CA LYS A 56 -14.73 8.14 -4.73
C LYS A 56 -15.21 9.54 -4.35
N LEU A 57 -15.06 10.51 -5.25
CA LEU A 57 -15.37 11.93 -4.96
C LEU A 57 -16.71 12.39 -5.52
N ASN A 58 -17.40 11.56 -6.32
CA ASN A 58 -18.55 11.98 -7.12
C ASN A 58 -18.23 13.22 -7.98
N SER A 59 -17.03 13.23 -8.57
CA SER A 59 -16.50 14.42 -9.25
C SER A 59 -17.16 14.74 -10.59
N ASN A 60 -17.99 13.84 -11.15
CA ASN A 60 -18.68 14.05 -12.43
C ASN A 60 -17.77 14.49 -13.58
N ASN A 61 -16.52 14.02 -13.61
CA ASN A 61 -15.65 14.26 -14.77
C ASN A 61 -16.07 13.35 -15.92
N THR A 62 -15.92 13.82 -17.15
CA THR A 62 -16.12 12.99 -18.35
C THR A 62 -14.75 12.64 -18.92
N ILE A 63 -14.47 11.34 -19.03
CA ILE A 63 -13.18 10.82 -19.49
C ILE A 63 -13.34 10.29 -20.92
N TYR A 64 -12.47 10.74 -21.81
CA TYR A 64 -12.41 10.32 -23.22
C TYR A 64 -11.09 9.59 -23.45
N ALA A 65 -11.15 8.27 -23.72
CA ALA A 65 -9.98 7.52 -24.17
C ALA A 65 -9.85 7.65 -25.69
N PHE A 66 -8.79 8.27 -26.17
CA PHE A 66 -8.52 8.48 -27.58
C PHE A 66 -7.48 7.46 -28.07
N CYS A 67 -7.92 6.50 -28.89
CA CYS A 67 -7.05 5.43 -29.40
C CYS A 67 -7.53 4.89 -30.77
N LYS A 68 -6.67 4.19 -31.50
CA LYS A 68 -7.07 3.51 -32.75
C LYS A 68 -8.04 2.36 -32.47
N GLU A 69 -8.89 1.99 -33.44
CA GLU A 69 -9.94 0.95 -33.26
C GLU A 69 -9.39 -0.40 -32.78
N GLU A 70 -8.21 -0.80 -33.25
CA GLU A 70 -7.55 -2.07 -32.91
C GLU A 70 -7.25 -2.17 -31.40
N ALA A 71 -7.18 -1.04 -30.69
CA ALA A 71 -6.90 -0.97 -29.27
C ALA A 71 -8.15 -0.91 -28.37
N ASN A 72 -9.35 -0.94 -28.95
CA ASN A 72 -10.60 -0.79 -28.20
C ASN A 72 -10.78 -1.85 -27.10
N GLY A 73 -10.21 -3.05 -27.28
CA GLY A 73 -10.30 -4.15 -26.32
C GLY A 73 -9.77 -3.79 -24.93
N ILE A 74 -8.78 -2.89 -24.85
CA ILE A 74 -8.15 -2.46 -23.59
C ILE A 74 -9.12 -1.66 -22.72
N PHE A 75 -10.11 -1.00 -23.32
CA PHE A 75 -11.09 -0.17 -22.62
C PHE A 75 -12.50 -0.76 -22.61
N ALA A 76 -12.70 -1.94 -23.20
CA ALA A 76 -14.02 -2.56 -23.40
C ALA A 76 -14.81 -2.73 -22.09
N LEU A 77 -14.12 -2.96 -20.97
CA LEU A 77 -14.74 -3.10 -19.65
C LEU A 77 -15.42 -1.80 -19.17
N PHE A 78 -15.09 -0.64 -19.72
CA PHE A 78 -15.60 0.66 -19.28
C PHE A 78 -16.73 1.19 -20.16
N SER A 79 -17.05 0.57 -21.29
CA SER A 79 -18.01 1.08 -22.28
C SER A 79 -19.43 1.30 -21.75
N ASN A 80 -19.81 0.63 -20.65
CA ASN A 80 -21.13 0.78 -20.02
C ASN A 80 -21.19 1.92 -18.99
N ARG A 81 -20.11 2.66 -18.79
CA ARG A 81 -20.05 3.78 -17.86
C ARG A 81 -20.52 5.08 -18.54
N SER A 82 -21.32 5.87 -17.84
CA SER A 82 -21.83 7.15 -18.36
C SER A 82 -20.79 8.27 -18.36
N ASP A 83 -19.74 8.12 -17.57
CA ASP A 83 -18.64 9.08 -17.41
C ASP A 83 -17.39 8.72 -18.24
N PHE A 84 -17.50 7.72 -19.13
CA PHE A 84 -16.42 7.25 -19.99
C PHE A 84 -16.87 7.20 -21.45
N ASN A 85 -16.03 7.69 -22.36
CA ASN A 85 -16.23 7.61 -23.81
C ASN A 85 -14.98 7.06 -24.48
N LEU A 86 -15.17 6.11 -25.38
CA LEU A 86 -14.09 5.60 -26.24
C LEU A 86 -14.17 6.32 -27.59
N CYS A 87 -13.08 6.98 -27.97
CA CYS A 87 -12.99 7.82 -29.16
C CYS A 87 -11.95 7.25 -30.11
N ASN A 88 -12.38 6.75 -31.28
CA ASN A 88 -11.51 6.24 -32.34
C ASN A 88 -11.20 7.27 -33.45
N SER A 89 -11.86 8.43 -33.41
CA SER A 89 -11.66 9.53 -34.34
C SER A 89 -11.80 10.88 -33.63
N GLU A 90 -11.15 11.89 -34.19
CA GLU A 90 -11.22 13.28 -33.71
C GLU A 90 -12.65 13.84 -33.62
N SER A 91 -13.56 13.36 -34.48
CA SER A 91 -14.98 13.76 -34.49
C SER A 91 -15.76 13.33 -33.26
N LEU A 92 -15.26 12.37 -32.49
CA LEU A 92 -15.86 11.90 -31.24
C LEU A 92 -15.31 12.61 -30.01
N LEU A 93 -14.28 13.45 -30.17
CA LEU A 93 -13.72 14.25 -29.10
C LEU A 93 -14.62 15.47 -28.80
N PRO A 94 -14.62 15.96 -27.55
CA PRO A 94 -15.35 17.17 -27.21
C PRO A 94 -14.74 18.39 -27.92
N ALA A 95 -15.59 19.39 -28.21
CA ALA A 95 -15.15 20.64 -28.83
C ALA A 95 -14.20 21.46 -27.94
N ASN A 96 -14.28 21.30 -26.62
CA ASN A 96 -13.33 21.86 -25.66
C ASN A 96 -13.03 20.82 -24.57
N ALA A 97 -11.78 20.77 -24.12
CA ALA A 97 -11.35 19.92 -23.00
C ALA A 97 -10.67 20.75 -21.90
N ASP A 98 -10.75 20.29 -20.65
CA ASP A 98 -9.99 20.91 -19.57
C ASP A 98 -8.55 20.38 -19.54
N LEU A 99 -8.39 19.08 -19.80
CA LEU A 99 -7.12 18.38 -19.67
C LEU A 99 -6.93 17.39 -20.82
N PHE A 100 -5.75 17.42 -21.43
CA PHE A 100 -5.30 16.41 -22.39
C PHE A 100 -4.05 15.71 -21.84
N ILE A 101 -4.12 14.40 -21.63
CA ILE A 101 -3.01 13.58 -21.15
C ILE A 101 -2.50 12.75 -22.33
N GLU A 102 -1.28 13.03 -22.77
CA GLU A 102 -0.64 12.31 -23.86
C GLU A 102 0.23 11.18 -23.31
N THR A 103 -0.08 9.94 -23.68
CA THR A 103 0.65 8.74 -23.23
C THR A 103 1.21 7.90 -24.40
N TYR A 104 0.83 8.22 -25.64
CA TYR A 104 1.10 7.37 -26.80
C TYR A 104 2.60 7.18 -27.06
N PHE A 105 3.41 8.21 -26.84
CA PHE A 105 4.84 8.19 -27.17
C PHE A 105 5.68 7.31 -26.24
N LEU A 106 5.18 6.93 -25.05
CA LEU A 106 5.95 6.12 -24.11
C LEU A 106 6.18 4.68 -24.57
N GLU A 107 5.24 4.05 -25.29
CA GLU A 107 5.36 2.65 -25.72
C GLU A 107 5.60 2.52 -27.23
N ALA A 108 5.96 3.62 -27.89
CA ALA A 108 6.22 3.59 -29.32
C ALA A 108 7.58 2.93 -29.62
N GLU A 109 7.59 1.94 -30.51
CA GLU A 109 8.86 1.34 -30.96
C GLU A 109 9.60 2.27 -31.93
N PHE A 110 10.83 2.66 -31.59
CA PHE A 110 11.69 3.56 -32.38
C PHE A 110 12.72 2.81 -33.25
N ASN A 111 12.50 1.52 -33.47
CA ASN A 111 13.54 0.57 -33.85
C ASN A 111 13.99 0.67 -35.31
N ASN A 112 13.33 1.49 -36.14
CA ASN A 112 13.76 1.77 -37.51
C ASN A 112 13.27 3.15 -38.00
N LEU A 113 13.86 3.59 -39.12
CA LEU A 113 13.60 4.89 -39.72
C LEU A 113 12.15 5.09 -40.16
N ASP A 114 11.45 4.04 -40.60
CA ASP A 114 10.07 4.18 -41.07
C ASP A 114 9.11 4.37 -39.89
N LYS A 115 9.28 3.61 -38.80
CA LYS A 115 8.57 3.84 -37.53
C LYS A 115 8.86 5.23 -36.98
N ALA A 116 10.09 5.70 -37.07
CA ALA A 116 10.44 7.06 -36.67
C ALA A 116 9.66 8.15 -37.44
N LYS A 117 9.49 7.98 -38.77
CA LYS A 117 8.67 8.89 -39.58
C LYS A 117 7.20 8.83 -39.18
N ASP A 118 6.66 7.63 -39.02
CA ASP A 118 5.26 7.42 -38.61
C ASP A 118 4.97 8.13 -37.28
N MET A 119 5.92 8.09 -36.34
CA MET A 119 5.80 8.77 -35.05
C MET A 119 5.86 10.28 -35.15
N LEU A 120 6.71 10.84 -36.02
CA LEU A 120 6.71 12.29 -36.27
C LEU A 120 5.40 12.74 -36.93
N HIS A 121 4.88 11.97 -37.89
CA HIS A 121 3.56 12.23 -38.47
C HIS A 121 2.47 12.20 -37.41
N LEU A 122 2.48 11.20 -36.53
CA LEU A 122 1.56 11.12 -35.41
C LEU A 122 1.68 12.33 -34.48
N CYS A 123 2.89 12.79 -34.17
CA CYS A 123 3.10 13.99 -33.35
C CYS A 123 2.45 15.23 -33.95
N PHE A 124 2.59 15.43 -35.27
CA PHE A 124 1.93 16.54 -35.95
C PHE A 124 0.40 16.37 -36.03
N ASP A 125 -0.09 15.14 -36.15
CA ASP A 125 -1.53 14.89 -36.15
C ASP A 125 -2.15 15.11 -34.76
N GLN A 126 -1.47 14.71 -33.68
CA GLN A 126 -1.89 15.01 -32.31
C GLN A 126 -1.86 16.51 -32.01
N GLU A 127 -0.84 17.23 -32.50
CA GLU A 127 -0.75 18.69 -32.38
C GLU A 127 -1.95 19.39 -33.05
N LYS A 128 -2.36 18.94 -34.25
CA LYS A 128 -3.58 19.43 -34.90
C LYS A 128 -4.83 19.15 -34.07
N ILE A 129 -4.96 17.94 -33.52
CA ILE A 129 -6.10 17.58 -32.67
C ILE A 129 -6.15 18.50 -31.45
N ILE A 130 -5.02 18.73 -30.79
CA ILE A 130 -4.90 19.64 -29.65
C ILE A 130 -5.32 21.07 -30.04
N SER A 131 -4.94 21.53 -31.23
CA SER A 131 -5.36 22.85 -31.73
C SER A 131 -6.88 22.97 -31.93
N CYS A 132 -7.55 21.87 -32.28
CA CYS A 132 -9.00 21.83 -32.50
C CYS A 132 -9.80 21.75 -31.19
N ILE A 133 -9.35 20.94 -30.23
CA ILE A 133 -10.02 20.74 -28.94
C ILE A 133 -9.67 21.82 -27.91
N ASN A 134 -8.64 22.63 -28.18
CA ASN A 134 -8.20 23.78 -27.38
C ASN A 134 -8.20 23.52 -25.86
N PRO A 135 -7.37 22.57 -25.36
CA PRO A 135 -7.42 22.17 -23.96
C PRO A 135 -6.88 23.28 -23.05
N SER A 136 -7.36 23.37 -21.81
CA SER A 136 -6.78 24.34 -20.85
C SER A 136 -5.36 23.95 -20.42
N LYS A 137 -5.12 22.64 -20.25
CA LYS A 137 -3.81 22.08 -19.89
C LYS A 137 -3.52 20.79 -20.65
N VAL A 138 -2.27 20.61 -21.05
CA VAL A 138 -1.72 19.38 -21.61
C VAL A 138 -0.68 18.82 -20.64
N VAL A 139 -0.76 17.52 -20.35
CA VAL A 139 0.31 16.79 -19.67
C VAL A 139 0.87 15.74 -20.62
N LEU A 140 2.11 15.93 -21.05
CA LEU A 140 2.82 14.98 -21.90
C LEU A 140 3.61 14.01 -21.02
N LEU A 141 3.30 12.73 -21.10
CA LEU A 141 4.17 11.68 -20.57
C LEU A 141 5.30 11.43 -21.58
N SER A 142 6.51 11.75 -21.16
CA SER A 142 7.78 11.49 -21.85
C SER A 142 8.60 10.55 -20.96
N ASP A 143 9.78 10.12 -21.41
CA ASP A 143 10.66 9.26 -20.62
C ASP A 143 12.08 9.81 -20.52
N ASN A 144 12.88 9.19 -19.64
CA ASN A 144 14.28 9.57 -19.40
C ASN A 144 15.23 9.28 -20.57
N SER A 145 14.79 8.65 -21.66
CA SER A 145 15.62 8.46 -22.87
C SER A 145 15.95 9.78 -23.56
N VAL A 146 15.19 10.86 -23.30
CA VAL A 146 15.47 12.23 -23.79
C VAL A 146 16.85 12.76 -23.40
N TYR A 147 17.47 12.16 -22.40
CA TYR A 147 18.79 12.50 -21.92
C TYR A 147 19.92 11.70 -22.59
N GLY A 148 19.59 10.68 -23.38
CA GLY A 148 20.57 9.78 -23.97
C GLY A 148 21.29 8.92 -22.92
N ARG A 149 22.58 8.62 -23.16
CA ARG A 149 23.36 7.71 -22.32
C ARG A 149 24.35 8.49 -21.45
N LEU A 150 24.14 8.46 -20.14
CA LEU A 150 25.02 9.13 -19.18
C LEU A 150 26.33 8.34 -18.96
N LYS A 151 27.33 9.03 -18.41
CA LYS A 151 28.57 8.38 -17.95
C LYS A 151 28.34 7.70 -16.59
N PRO A 152 29.13 6.68 -16.21
CA PRO A 152 29.02 6.05 -14.89
C PRO A 152 29.15 7.07 -13.76
N GLY A 153 28.27 6.96 -12.76
CA GLY A 153 28.24 7.84 -11.58
C GLY A 153 27.50 9.18 -11.78
N PHE A 154 26.96 9.46 -12.96
CA PHE A 154 26.17 10.66 -13.21
C PHE A 154 24.67 10.39 -13.01
N VAL A 155 23.99 11.39 -12.46
CA VAL A 155 22.53 11.47 -12.32
C VAL A 155 22.11 12.80 -12.91
N ILE A 156 21.07 12.82 -13.74
CA ILE A 156 20.65 14.02 -14.48
C ILE A 156 19.38 14.66 -13.91
N SER A 157 19.33 15.99 -13.98
CA SER A 157 18.17 16.83 -13.63
C SER A 157 17.46 17.38 -14.86
N GLU A 158 16.28 17.98 -14.67
CA GLU A 158 15.43 18.50 -15.75
C GLU A 158 16.09 19.59 -16.61
N ASN A 159 17.08 20.30 -16.06
CA ASN A 159 17.71 21.47 -16.68
C ASN A 159 18.95 21.15 -17.53
N GLU A 160 19.32 19.87 -17.63
CA GLU A 160 20.53 19.44 -18.33
C GLU A 160 20.18 18.87 -19.72
N ASN A 161 21.06 19.12 -20.70
CA ASN A 161 20.83 18.76 -22.11
C ASN A 161 21.04 17.27 -22.45
N GLY A 162 21.48 16.45 -21.48
CA GLY A 162 21.82 15.04 -21.72
C GLY A 162 23.15 14.81 -22.44
N CYS A 163 23.44 13.55 -22.76
CA CYS A 163 24.62 13.12 -23.52
C CYS A 163 24.18 12.35 -24.76
N ILE A 164 24.22 13.04 -25.90
CA ILE A 164 23.61 12.61 -27.15
C ILE A 164 24.60 12.83 -28.29
N ALA A 165 24.68 11.86 -29.19
CA ALA A 165 25.40 11.99 -30.46
C ALA A 165 24.41 11.93 -31.62
N CYS A 166 24.67 12.68 -32.70
CA CYS A 166 23.83 12.67 -33.90
C CYS A 166 24.14 11.40 -34.73
N ASN A 167 23.56 10.27 -34.33
CA ASN A 167 23.63 9.00 -35.06
C ASN A 167 22.40 8.12 -34.75
N GLU A 168 22.25 7.04 -35.50
CA GLU A 168 21.07 6.15 -35.44
C GLU A 168 20.82 5.55 -34.05
N ASN A 169 21.86 5.36 -33.22
CA ASN A 169 21.71 4.79 -31.87
C ASN A 169 20.95 5.74 -30.91
N TYR A 170 20.86 7.03 -31.25
CA TYR A 170 20.14 8.04 -30.49
C TYR A 170 18.87 8.51 -31.21
N LEU A 171 18.44 7.81 -32.27
CA LEU A 171 17.21 8.13 -32.99
C LEU A 171 15.98 8.16 -32.05
N PRO A 172 15.75 7.20 -31.13
CA PRO A 172 14.64 7.26 -30.17
C PRO A 172 14.68 8.53 -29.32
N THR A 173 15.86 8.86 -28.76
CA THR A 173 16.10 10.07 -27.97
C THR A 173 15.77 11.33 -28.75
N MET A 174 16.24 11.45 -30.00
CA MET A 174 16.02 12.62 -30.84
C MET A 174 14.53 12.80 -31.19
N ILE A 175 13.80 11.70 -31.40
CA ILE A 175 12.36 11.75 -31.65
C ILE A 175 11.64 12.24 -30.41
N MET A 176 11.91 11.68 -29.24
CA MET A 176 11.24 12.10 -28.00
C MET A 176 11.51 13.58 -27.67
N GLN A 177 12.74 14.05 -27.89
CA GLN A 177 13.05 15.49 -27.79
C GLN A 177 12.27 16.34 -28.79
N SER A 178 12.07 15.84 -30.01
CA SER A 178 11.28 16.53 -31.04
C SER A 178 9.80 16.57 -30.68
N VAL A 179 9.27 15.52 -30.05
CA VAL A 179 7.91 15.48 -29.51
C VAL A 179 7.75 16.53 -28.42
N GLU A 180 8.63 16.55 -27.40
CA GLU A 180 8.57 17.55 -26.33
C GLU A 180 8.62 18.99 -26.89
N ASN A 181 9.56 19.26 -27.80
CA ASN A 181 9.71 20.58 -28.42
C ASN A 181 8.46 20.99 -29.22
N THR A 182 7.85 20.05 -29.94
CA THR A 182 6.61 20.28 -30.70
C THR A 182 5.48 20.67 -29.75
N TYR A 183 5.29 19.92 -28.67
CA TYR A 183 4.25 20.20 -27.70
C TYR A 183 4.45 21.54 -26.96
N PHE A 184 5.68 21.89 -26.58
CA PHE A 184 5.97 23.23 -26.02
C PHE A 184 5.73 24.36 -27.03
N SER A 185 6.04 24.12 -28.30
CA SER A 185 5.78 25.09 -29.38
C SER A 185 4.28 25.26 -29.61
N ALA A 186 3.53 24.17 -29.63
CA ALA A 186 2.07 24.17 -29.73
C ALA A 186 1.43 24.90 -28.55
N ALA A 187 1.91 24.66 -27.32
CA ALA A 187 1.42 25.37 -26.13
C ALA A 187 1.56 26.88 -26.26
N LYS A 188 2.72 27.35 -26.75
CA LYS A 188 2.97 28.77 -26.99
C LYS A 188 2.12 29.33 -28.14
N GLN A 189 1.90 28.54 -29.19
CA GLN A 189 1.15 28.96 -30.38
C GLN A 189 -0.36 29.05 -30.11
N TYR A 190 -0.91 28.07 -29.40
CA TYR A 190 -2.35 27.93 -29.17
C TYR A 190 -2.81 28.44 -27.80
N GLY A 191 -1.88 28.70 -26.88
CA GLY A 191 -2.15 29.41 -25.62
C GLY A 191 -2.69 28.52 -24.49
N PHE A 192 -2.21 27.28 -24.39
CA PHE A 192 -2.55 26.35 -23.31
C PHE A 192 -1.36 26.08 -22.36
N ASP A 193 -1.65 25.63 -21.15
CA ASP A 193 -0.62 25.24 -20.18
C ASP A 193 -0.05 23.85 -20.52
N ILE A 194 1.25 23.65 -20.36
CA ILE A 194 1.90 22.36 -20.65
C ILE A 194 2.86 21.94 -19.55
N SER A 195 2.65 20.76 -19.01
CA SER A 195 3.65 20.09 -18.17
C SER A 195 4.14 18.82 -18.85
N VAL A 196 5.44 18.56 -18.80
CA VAL A 196 6.02 17.30 -19.29
C VAL A 196 6.49 16.50 -18.10
N LEU A 197 6.02 15.25 -17.97
CA LEU A 197 6.48 14.31 -16.96
C LEU A 197 7.37 13.27 -17.64
N ARG A 198 8.69 13.40 -17.43
CA ARG A 198 9.71 12.46 -17.90
C ARG A 198 9.82 11.31 -16.91
N CYS A 199 9.13 10.21 -17.17
CA CYS A 199 9.17 9.05 -16.31
C CYS A 199 10.44 8.22 -16.54
N SER A 200 10.89 7.59 -15.48
CA SER A 200 11.90 6.54 -15.54
C SER A 200 11.34 5.27 -16.17
N THR A 201 12.17 4.26 -16.34
CA THR A 201 11.75 2.98 -16.89
C THR A 201 10.67 2.35 -16.01
N ILE A 202 9.49 2.09 -16.58
CA ILE A 202 8.30 1.66 -15.83
C ILE A 202 8.43 0.18 -15.47
N ILE A 203 8.15 -0.16 -14.21
CA ILE A 203 7.97 -1.54 -13.77
C ILE A 203 6.47 -1.75 -13.51
N SER A 204 5.85 -2.62 -14.29
CA SER A 204 4.51 -3.19 -14.12
C SER A 204 4.46 -4.49 -14.94
N ASP A 205 3.33 -5.20 -14.97
CA ASP A 205 3.05 -6.25 -15.95
C ASP A 205 3.20 -5.81 -17.42
N PHE A 206 3.28 -4.51 -17.66
CA PHE A 206 3.72 -3.86 -18.90
C PHE A 206 4.81 -2.82 -18.61
N SER A 207 5.56 -2.42 -19.63
CA SER A 207 6.61 -1.40 -19.52
C SER A 207 6.81 -0.65 -20.83
N ASN A 208 7.32 0.59 -20.70
CA ASN A 208 7.87 1.36 -21.80
C ASN A 208 9.25 0.87 -22.27
N SER A 209 9.77 -0.23 -21.71
CA SER A 209 11.07 -0.81 -22.07
C SER A 209 10.98 -2.31 -22.32
N ASP A 210 11.47 -2.72 -23.49
CA ASP A 210 11.65 -4.12 -23.85
C ASP A 210 12.58 -4.84 -22.86
N PHE A 211 13.55 -4.13 -22.27
CA PHE A 211 14.42 -4.68 -21.23
C PHE A 211 13.58 -5.20 -20.05
N VAL A 212 12.70 -4.37 -19.50
CA VAL A 212 11.87 -4.75 -18.34
C VAL A 212 10.84 -5.81 -18.72
N ASN A 213 10.19 -5.67 -19.88
CA ASN A 213 9.24 -6.68 -20.39
C ASN A 213 9.90 -8.07 -20.52
N ASN A 214 11.14 -8.13 -21.03
CA ASN A 214 11.90 -9.37 -21.14
C ASN A 214 12.28 -9.96 -19.77
N ILE A 215 12.66 -9.11 -18.81
CA ILE A 215 12.96 -9.55 -17.44
C ILE A 215 11.73 -10.17 -16.79
N ILE A 216 10.59 -9.48 -16.81
CA ILE A 216 9.36 -9.93 -16.16
C ILE A 216 8.88 -11.25 -16.78
N ARG A 217 8.94 -11.36 -18.11
CA ARG A 217 8.63 -12.60 -18.82
C ARG A 217 9.58 -13.73 -18.45
N ALA A 218 10.89 -13.48 -18.47
CA ALA A 218 11.89 -14.49 -18.13
C ALA A 218 11.72 -15.00 -16.68
N ILE A 219 11.47 -14.11 -15.73
CA ILE A 219 11.18 -14.49 -14.33
C ILE A 219 9.90 -15.33 -14.26
N SER A 220 8.84 -14.88 -14.93
CA SER A 220 7.54 -15.56 -14.90
C SER A 220 7.57 -16.95 -15.53
N GLU A 221 8.34 -17.11 -16.61
CA GLU A 221 8.51 -18.36 -17.36
C GLU A 221 9.66 -19.23 -16.83
N LYS A 222 10.34 -18.83 -15.74
CA LYS A 222 11.51 -19.52 -15.16
C LYS A 222 12.63 -19.75 -16.19
N GLN A 223 12.89 -18.75 -17.02
CA GLN A 223 13.95 -18.75 -18.02
C GLN A 223 15.19 -18.02 -17.52
N ASN A 224 16.35 -18.49 -17.96
CA ASN A 224 17.61 -17.82 -17.70
C ASN A 224 17.76 -16.62 -18.65
N LEU A 225 18.20 -15.49 -18.11
CA LEU A 225 18.45 -14.28 -18.88
C LEU A 225 19.82 -13.71 -18.52
N LYS A 226 20.56 -13.27 -19.55
CA LYS A 226 21.84 -12.60 -19.38
C LYS A 226 21.65 -11.09 -19.47
N LEU A 227 22.07 -10.36 -18.45
CA LEU A 227 22.08 -8.89 -18.46
C LEU A 227 23.48 -8.38 -18.81
N CYS A 228 23.56 -7.22 -19.47
CA CYS A 228 24.83 -6.62 -19.85
C CYS A 228 25.64 -6.27 -18.59
N ASN A 229 26.90 -6.70 -18.51
CA ASN A 229 27.79 -6.35 -17.40
C ASN A 229 28.17 -4.87 -17.43
N SER A 230 27.37 -4.05 -16.74
CA SER A 230 27.46 -2.59 -16.80
C SER A 230 27.36 -2.00 -15.41
N ASN A 231 28.21 -1.00 -15.13
CA ASN A 231 28.13 -0.17 -13.92
C ASN A 231 27.29 1.11 -14.14
N LEU A 232 26.69 1.28 -15.32
CA LEU A 232 25.77 2.37 -15.60
C LEU A 232 24.48 2.13 -14.80
N LYS A 233 24.03 3.16 -14.10
CA LYS A 233 22.77 3.13 -13.36
C LYS A 233 21.63 3.69 -14.20
N VAL A 234 20.48 3.04 -14.09
CA VAL A 234 19.21 3.45 -14.67
C VAL A 234 18.20 3.61 -13.54
N SER A 235 17.40 4.67 -13.60
CA SER A 235 16.27 4.85 -12.68
C SER A 235 15.05 4.10 -13.21
N TYR A 236 14.29 3.54 -12.28
CA TYR A 236 13.01 2.87 -12.52
C TYR A 236 11.89 3.58 -11.76
N ILE A 237 10.64 3.36 -12.18
CA ILE A 237 9.46 3.83 -11.49
C ILE A 237 8.36 2.76 -11.51
N TYR A 238 7.74 2.50 -10.37
CA TYR A 238 6.55 1.65 -10.33
C TYR A 238 5.33 2.41 -10.85
N ILE A 239 4.40 1.72 -11.52
CA ILE A 239 3.22 2.36 -12.13
C ILE A 239 2.40 3.19 -11.13
N ASN A 240 2.28 2.79 -9.85
CA ASN A 240 1.58 3.59 -8.84
C ASN A 240 2.26 4.93 -8.57
N ASP A 241 3.59 4.95 -8.51
CA ASP A 241 4.37 6.17 -8.29
C ASP A 241 4.25 7.08 -9.51
N LEU A 242 4.22 6.51 -10.72
CA LEU A 242 3.97 7.28 -11.96
C LEU A 242 2.57 7.92 -11.95
N LEU A 243 1.54 7.16 -11.59
CA LEU A 243 0.16 7.68 -11.52
C LEU A 243 0.05 8.78 -10.47
N THR A 244 0.67 8.59 -9.30
CA THR A 244 0.68 9.62 -8.24
C THR A 244 1.43 10.87 -8.70
N ALA A 245 2.60 10.72 -9.32
CA ALA A 245 3.38 11.80 -9.92
C ALA A 245 2.57 12.58 -10.98
N LEU A 246 1.86 11.87 -11.86
CA LEU A 246 1.01 12.45 -12.89
C LEU A 246 -0.05 13.37 -12.26
N PHE A 247 -0.74 12.92 -11.23
CA PHE A 247 -1.75 13.75 -10.56
C PHE A 247 -1.15 14.97 -9.86
N TYR A 248 0.06 14.86 -9.29
CA TYR A 248 0.78 16.02 -8.76
C TYR A 248 1.08 17.05 -9.85
N VAL A 249 1.55 16.60 -11.02
CA VAL A 249 1.82 17.47 -12.16
C VAL A 249 0.55 18.09 -12.72
N ILE A 250 -0.55 17.34 -12.82
CA ILE A 250 -1.85 17.88 -13.23
C ILE A 250 -2.28 19.02 -12.30
N ILE A 251 -2.22 18.81 -10.99
CA ILE A 251 -2.82 19.71 -9.98
C ILE A 251 -1.91 20.88 -9.59
N LYS A 252 -0.60 20.64 -9.49
CA LYS A 252 0.39 21.61 -8.98
C LYS A 252 1.52 21.91 -9.96
N GLY A 253 1.62 21.15 -11.05
CA GLY A 253 2.67 21.35 -12.05
C GLY A 253 2.51 22.66 -12.82
N GLU A 254 3.65 23.28 -13.09
CA GLU A 254 3.80 24.51 -13.87
C GLU A 254 4.14 24.19 -15.33
N ASN A 255 4.34 25.24 -16.14
CA ASN A 255 4.65 25.13 -17.57
C ASN A 255 6.10 24.68 -17.82
N THR A 256 6.44 23.47 -17.38
CA THR A 256 7.83 22.97 -17.32
C THR A 256 7.88 21.44 -17.30
N THR A 257 9.10 20.90 -17.27
CA THR A 257 9.42 19.46 -17.20
C THR A 257 9.61 19.00 -15.75
N TYR A 258 9.26 17.75 -15.47
CA TYR A 258 9.47 17.07 -14.18
C TYR A 258 9.99 15.66 -14.42
N ASN A 259 11.03 15.24 -13.71
CA ASN A 259 11.49 13.86 -13.70
C ASN A 259 10.73 13.04 -12.66
N ALA A 260 10.32 11.83 -13.04
CA ALA A 260 9.66 10.87 -12.16
C ALA A 260 10.52 9.61 -12.02
N CYS A 261 10.90 9.26 -10.80
CA CYS A 261 11.52 7.98 -10.44
C CYS A 261 11.04 7.57 -9.04
N SER A 262 11.03 6.26 -8.79
CA SER A 262 10.79 5.73 -7.44
C SER A 262 12.05 5.86 -6.58
N ASP A 263 11.89 5.99 -5.27
CA ASP A 263 13.03 6.03 -4.35
C ASP A 263 13.69 4.64 -4.28
N ASN A 264 15.01 4.61 -4.07
CA ASN A 264 15.82 3.38 -4.06
C ASN A 264 15.71 2.53 -5.35
N ALA A 265 15.18 3.08 -6.44
CA ALA A 265 15.00 2.39 -7.71
C ALA A 265 16.01 2.83 -8.78
N THR A 266 17.21 3.26 -8.38
CA THR A 266 18.29 3.61 -9.33
C THR A 266 19.45 2.64 -9.19
N VAL A 267 19.48 1.66 -10.09
CA VAL A 267 20.37 0.49 -10.02
C VAL A 267 21.05 0.24 -11.36
N SER A 268 22.21 -0.39 -11.30
CA SER A 268 22.91 -0.95 -12.46
C SER A 268 22.37 -2.33 -12.83
N ASN A 269 22.66 -2.81 -14.04
CA ASN A 269 22.28 -4.16 -14.46
C ASN A 269 22.83 -5.25 -13.51
N THR A 270 24.04 -5.03 -12.96
CA THR A 270 24.65 -5.96 -12.00
C THR A 270 23.94 -5.94 -10.66
N GLU A 271 23.59 -4.76 -10.13
CA GLU A 271 22.76 -4.63 -8.92
C GLU A 271 21.36 -5.25 -9.13
N LEU A 272 20.74 -5.02 -10.29
CA LEU A 272 19.46 -5.60 -10.66
C LEU A 272 19.52 -7.13 -10.76
N THR A 273 20.61 -7.69 -11.30
CA THR A 273 20.84 -9.15 -11.35
C THR A 273 20.87 -9.75 -9.94
N VAL A 274 21.54 -9.08 -9.00
CA VAL A 274 21.58 -9.52 -7.59
C VAL A 274 20.19 -9.48 -6.98
N ILE A 275 19.45 -8.38 -7.17
CA ILE A 275 18.07 -8.24 -6.68
C ILE A 275 17.17 -9.35 -7.22
N ILE A 276 17.22 -9.63 -8.53
CA ILE A 276 16.40 -10.68 -9.14
C ILE A 276 16.74 -12.06 -8.57
N ASN A 277 18.03 -12.40 -8.45
CA ASN A 277 18.45 -13.69 -7.91
C ASN A 277 18.14 -13.84 -6.40
N GLU A 278 18.10 -12.74 -5.65
CA GLU A 278 17.67 -12.73 -4.24
C GLU A 278 16.15 -12.99 -4.11
N LEU A 279 15.35 -12.38 -4.98
CA LEU A 279 13.88 -12.47 -4.92
C LEU A 279 13.32 -13.75 -5.55
N PHE A 280 14.02 -14.33 -6.53
CA PHE A 280 13.50 -15.42 -7.37
C PHE A 280 14.49 -16.60 -7.45
N GLU A 281 14.36 -17.55 -6.53
CA GLU A 281 15.27 -18.71 -6.39
C GLU A 281 15.34 -19.63 -7.63
N ASN A 282 14.30 -19.65 -8.46
CA ASN A 282 14.16 -20.58 -9.60
C ASN A 282 14.52 -19.94 -10.95
N THR A 283 15.24 -18.83 -10.95
CA THR A 283 15.68 -18.13 -12.17
C THR A 283 17.17 -17.84 -12.07
N GLU A 284 17.95 -18.22 -13.08
CA GLU A 284 19.39 -17.93 -13.09
C GLU A 284 19.66 -16.72 -13.98
N PHE A 285 19.74 -15.55 -13.36
CA PHE A 285 20.19 -14.34 -14.04
C PHE A 285 21.70 -14.20 -13.87
N SER A 286 22.40 -13.91 -14.96
CA SER A 286 23.85 -13.73 -14.96
C SER A 286 24.24 -12.49 -15.76
N THR A 287 25.46 -12.01 -15.55
CA THR A 287 26.01 -10.88 -16.32
C THR A 287 26.95 -11.36 -17.42
N ASP A 288 26.84 -10.75 -18.60
CA ASP A 288 27.63 -11.05 -19.80
C ASP A 288 27.81 -9.75 -20.60
N ASP A 289 28.95 -9.53 -21.24
CA ASP A 289 29.19 -8.29 -22.01
C ASP A 289 28.23 -8.13 -23.20
N ASN A 290 27.67 -9.24 -23.71
CA ASN A 290 26.66 -9.26 -24.78
C ASN A 290 25.23 -9.47 -24.26
N GLY A 291 25.02 -9.35 -22.95
CA GLY A 291 23.70 -9.47 -22.33
C GLY A 291 22.75 -8.35 -22.72
N LEU A 292 21.47 -8.51 -22.35
CA LEU A 292 20.44 -7.49 -22.52
C LEU A 292 20.78 -6.27 -21.68
N ASN A 293 20.73 -5.07 -22.26
CA ASN A 293 21.11 -3.84 -21.57
C ASN A 293 19.88 -3.00 -21.24
N ALA A 294 19.88 -2.35 -20.08
CA ALA A 294 18.81 -1.44 -19.70
C ALA A 294 18.76 -0.21 -20.61
N ASP A 295 17.54 0.25 -20.88
CA ASP A 295 17.24 1.50 -21.56
C ASP A 295 17.11 2.65 -20.56
N GLY A 296 17.33 3.88 -21.01
CA GLY A 296 17.19 5.08 -20.18
C GLY A 296 18.46 5.44 -19.39
N CYS A 297 18.30 6.27 -18.36
CA CYS A 297 19.40 6.76 -17.54
C CYS A 297 19.00 7.08 -16.09
N ALA A 298 19.98 7.29 -15.21
CA ALA A 298 19.73 7.75 -13.85
C ALA A 298 19.25 9.20 -13.80
N VAL A 299 18.11 9.46 -13.16
CA VAL A 299 17.51 10.79 -13.00
C VAL A 299 17.24 11.12 -11.54
N CYS A 300 17.21 12.41 -11.19
CA CYS A 300 16.71 12.88 -9.90
C CYS A 300 15.28 13.41 -10.03
N ASN A 301 14.46 13.21 -8.99
CA ASN A 301 13.05 13.67 -8.92
C ASN A 301 12.85 14.84 -7.93
N THR A 302 13.93 15.56 -7.58
CA THR A 302 13.88 16.60 -6.52
C THR A 302 12.87 17.70 -6.82
N LYS A 303 12.72 18.11 -8.08
CA LYS A 303 11.73 19.12 -8.49
C LYS A 303 10.30 18.63 -8.31
N LEU A 304 10.03 17.35 -8.60
CA LEU A 304 8.72 16.74 -8.38
C LEU A 304 8.41 16.61 -6.88
N LYS A 305 9.40 16.25 -6.05
CA LYS A 305 9.28 16.23 -4.58
C LYS A 305 8.91 17.60 -3.99
N GLN A 306 9.33 18.71 -4.61
CA GLN A 306 8.92 20.06 -4.18
C GLN A 306 7.42 20.32 -4.34
N LEU A 307 6.71 19.57 -5.20
CA LEU A 307 5.24 19.62 -5.30
C LEU A 307 4.54 18.85 -4.17
N GLY A 308 5.29 18.06 -3.40
CA GLY A 308 4.81 17.18 -2.33
C GLY A 308 4.72 15.70 -2.71
N PHE A 309 5.15 15.31 -3.92
CA PHE A 309 5.22 13.92 -4.34
C PHE A 309 6.24 13.14 -3.51
N GLU A 310 5.83 12.01 -2.95
CA GLU A 310 6.72 11.06 -2.27
C GLU A 310 6.47 9.66 -2.88
N PRO A 311 7.47 9.05 -3.54
CA PRO A 311 7.33 7.69 -4.07
C PRO A 311 7.26 6.69 -2.92
N CYS A 312 6.53 5.60 -3.12
CA CYS A 312 6.19 4.65 -2.05
C CYS A 312 6.61 3.21 -2.32
N VAL A 313 6.98 2.86 -3.54
CA VAL A 313 7.31 1.47 -3.92
C VAL A 313 8.75 1.41 -4.42
N ASP A 314 9.57 0.57 -3.81
CA ASP A 314 10.95 0.37 -4.24
C ASP A 314 11.04 -0.63 -5.41
N VAL A 315 12.25 -0.83 -5.94
CA VAL A 315 12.47 -1.72 -7.09
C VAL A 315 12.20 -3.20 -6.77
N LYS A 316 12.42 -3.64 -5.53
CA LYS A 316 12.20 -5.04 -5.13
C LYS A 316 10.70 -5.33 -5.13
N ASP A 317 9.94 -4.47 -4.46
CA ASP A 317 8.49 -4.58 -4.37
C ASP A 317 7.84 -4.45 -5.75
N ALA A 318 8.31 -3.50 -6.57
CA ALA A 318 7.82 -3.31 -7.93
C ALA A 318 8.00 -4.58 -8.79
N LEU A 319 9.15 -5.25 -8.70
CA LEU A 319 9.41 -6.50 -9.42
C LEU A 319 8.51 -7.64 -8.93
N LEU A 320 8.39 -7.82 -7.61
CA LEU A 320 7.51 -8.85 -7.02
C LEU A 320 6.06 -8.66 -7.48
N ILE A 321 5.55 -7.43 -7.40
CA ILE A 321 4.19 -7.11 -7.82
C ILE A 321 4.02 -7.33 -9.32
N ALA A 322 4.94 -6.82 -10.14
CA ALA A 322 4.85 -6.90 -11.61
C ALA A 322 4.87 -8.35 -12.12
N VAL A 323 5.71 -9.21 -11.55
CA VAL A 323 5.78 -10.64 -11.90
C VAL A 323 4.49 -11.37 -11.55
N HIS A 324 3.88 -11.07 -10.40
CA HIS A 324 2.61 -11.67 -10.02
C HIS A 324 1.44 -11.13 -10.86
N ALA A 325 1.45 -9.84 -11.19
CA ALA A 325 0.49 -9.22 -12.09
C ALA A 325 0.55 -9.85 -13.49
N TYR A 326 1.76 -10.08 -14.01
CA TYR A 326 1.99 -10.73 -15.31
C TYR A 326 1.42 -12.16 -15.37
N LYS A 327 1.58 -12.93 -14.28
CA LYS A 327 1.00 -14.29 -14.18
C LYS A 327 -0.53 -14.27 -14.12
N ASN A 328 -1.12 -13.15 -13.72
CA ASN A 328 -2.57 -12.93 -13.62
C ASN A 328 -3.31 -14.06 -12.89
N SER A 329 -2.77 -14.49 -11.74
CA SER A 329 -3.42 -15.47 -10.88
C SER A 329 -4.56 -14.83 -10.08
N ASP A 330 -5.65 -15.57 -9.88
CA ASP A 330 -6.73 -15.18 -8.95
C ASP A 330 -6.31 -15.27 -7.47
N GLU A 331 -5.11 -15.78 -7.19
CA GLU A 331 -4.54 -15.86 -5.85
C GLU A 331 -4.31 -14.47 -5.25
N VAL A 332 -4.62 -14.32 -3.97
CA VAL A 332 -4.42 -13.04 -3.26
C VAL A 332 -2.91 -12.80 -3.12
N PHE A 333 -2.41 -11.74 -3.76
CA PHE A 333 -1.00 -11.39 -3.66
C PHE A 333 -0.61 -10.98 -2.23
N MET A 334 0.55 -11.48 -1.80
CA MET A 334 1.32 -11.03 -0.65
C MET A 334 2.81 -11.05 -1.00
N PHE A 335 3.62 -10.29 -0.26
CA PHE A 335 5.07 -10.29 -0.43
C PHE A 335 5.67 -11.60 0.10
N PRO A 336 6.28 -12.44 -0.77
CA PRO A 336 6.75 -13.77 -0.39
C PRO A 336 7.99 -13.75 0.50
N ASP A 337 8.72 -12.64 0.53
CA ASP A 337 9.93 -12.41 1.32
C ASP A 337 9.64 -11.92 2.74
N ALA A 338 8.37 -11.80 3.12
CA ALA A 338 7.96 -11.44 4.48
C ALA A 338 8.64 -12.36 5.51
N TYR A 339 9.45 -11.74 6.39
CA TYR A 339 10.28 -12.44 7.38
C TYR A 339 11.18 -13.54 6.77
N ASP A 340 11.89 -13.23 5.69
CA ASP A 340 12.77 -14.18 4.98
C ASP A 340 12.00 -15.45 4.56
N GLY A 341 10.74 -15.29 4.14
CA GLY A 341 9.86 -16.40 3.74
C GLY A 341 9.27 -17.21 4.89
N LYS A 342 9.36 -16.75 6.15
CA LYS A 342 8.90 -17.49 7.34
C LYS A 342 7.51 -17.10 7.84
N LEU A 343 6.79 -16.24 7.13
CA LEU A 343 5.46 -15.81 7.56
C LEU A 343 4.48 -16.99 7.71
N GLU A 344 4.50 -17.97 6.81
CA GLU A 344 3.66 -19.16 6.90
C GLU A 344 3.97 -19.99 8.17
N THR A 345 5.25 -20.15 8.52
CA THR A 345 5.66 -20.80 9.77
C THR A 345 5.13 -20.03 10.98
N ILE A 346 5.20 -18.70 10.97
CA ILE A 346 4.67 -17.85 12.05
C ILE A 346 3.15 -18.03 12.16
N GLN A 347 2.41 -18.03 11.05
CA GLN A 347 0.96 -18.27 11.04
C GLN A 347 0.60 -19.66 11.57
N ASN A 348 1.39 -20.69 11.26
CA ASN A 348 1.24 -22.02 11.87
C ASN A 348 1.44 -21.97 13.40
N ILE A 349 2.47 -21.29 13.89
CA ILE A 349 2.70 -21.11 15.34
C ILE A 349 1.50 -20.39 15.99
N LEU A 350 0.98 -19.33 15.36
CA LEU A 350 -0.19 -18.58 15.82
C LEU A 350 -1.48 -19.42 15.80
N LEU A 351 -1.64 -20.32 14.84
CA LEU A 351 -2.73 -21.30 14.85
C LEU A 351 -2.58 -22.28 16.03
N GLY A 352 -1.36 -22.71 16.34
CA GLY A 352 -1.05 -23.49 17.54
C GLY A 352 -1.46 -22.77 18.82
N PHE A 353 -1.17 -21.46 18.93
CA PHE A 353 -1.68 -20.62 20.02
C PHE A 353 -3.20 -20.64 20.08
N LEU A 354 -3.90 -20.37 18.97
CA LEU A 354 -5.36 -20.35 18.92
C LEU A 354 -5.99 -21.66 19.42
N LEU A 355 -5.43 -22.79 19.03
CA LEU A 355 -5.88 -24.11 19.46
C LEU A 355 -5.67 -24.36 20.96
N GLU A 356 -4.55 -23.90 21.52
CA GLU A 356 -4.29 -24.03 22.95
C GLU A 356 -5.21 -23.12 23.78
N ILE A 357 -5.46 -21.90 23.32
CA ILE A 357 -6.44 -20.99 23.93
C ILE A 357 -7.84 -21.59 23.87
N ASP A 358 -8.24 -22.14 22.73
CA ASP A 358 -9.52 -22.82 22.55
C ASP A 358 -9.68 -24.00 23.54
N ARG A 359 -8.64 -24.83 23.70
CA ARG A 359 -8.61 -25.94 24.67
C ARG A 359 -8.83 -25.44 26.09
N ILE A 360 -8.10 -24.41 26.52
CA ILE A 360 -8.19 -23.82 27.86
C ILE A 360 -9.58 -23.24 28.09
N CYS A 361 -10.09 -22.46 27.13
CA CYS A 361 -11.39 -21.83 27.22
C CYS A 361 -12.53 -22.85 27.29
N LYS A 362 -12.50 -23.91 26.47
CA LYS A 362 -13.49 -25.00 26.53
C LYS A 362 -13.46 -25.75 27.86
N LYS A 363 -12.27 -26.07 28.38
CA LYS A 363 -12.11 -26.76 29.68
C LYS A 363 -12.69 -25.98 30.85
N HIS A 364 -12.56 -24.65 30.83
CA HIS A 364 -12.98 -23.77 31.92
C HIS A 364 -14.29 -23.03 31.67
N ASN A 365 -15.00 -23.35 30.58
CA ASN A 365 -16.25 -22.70 30.16
C ASN A 365 -16.12 -21.17 30.08
N ILE A 366 -15.05 -20.71 29.44
CA ILE A 366 -14.72 -19.31 29.21
C ILE A 366 -15.11 -18.95 27.78
N LYS A 367 -15.97 -17.95 27.62
CA LYS A 367 -16.35 -17.46 26.29
C LYS A 367 -15.29 -16.51 25.77
N TYR A 368 -14.83 -16.76 24.55
CA TYR A 368 -13.91 -15.90 23.81
C TYR A 368 -14.36 -15.81 22.34
N PHE A 369 -13.78 -14.86 21.63
CA PHE A 369 -13.99 -14.66 20.20
C PHE A 369 -12.66 -14.32 19.55
N LEU A 370 -12.49 -14.65 18.27
CA LEU A 370 -11.44 -14.03 17.46
C LEU A 370 -11.63 -12.50 17.46
N ALA A 371 -10.52 -11.76 17.41
CA ALA A 371 -10.53 -10.31 17.44
C ALA A 371 -9.78 -9.69 16.25
N GLY A 372 -10.01 -8.40 16.01
CA GLY A 372 -9.21 -7.60 15.07
C GLY A 372 -9.00 -8.22 13.69
N GLY A 373 -7.74 -8.27 13.26
CA GLY A 373 -7.30 -8.88 12.00
C GLY A 373 -7.66 -10.36 11.91
N THR A 374 -7.51 -11.11 13.00
CA THR A 374 -7.85 -12.54 13.07
C THR A 374 -9.34 -12.81 12.82
N LEU A 375 -10.23 -11.99 13.39
CA LEU A 375 -11.68 -12.07 13.11
C LEU A 375 -11.99 -11.73 11.64
N LEU A 376 -11.35 -10.68 11.12
CA LEU A 376 -11.50 -10.28 9.73
C LEU A 376 -11.01 -11.38 8.78
N GLY A 377 -9.87 -12.00 9.06
CA GLY A 377 -9.32 -13.16 8.36
C GLY A 377 -10.29 -14.34 8.34
N ALA A 378 -10.84 -14.70 9.50
CA ALA A 378 -11.81 -15.79 9.62
C ALA A 378 -13.02 -15.61 8.67
N VAL A 379 -13.54 -14.39 8.58
CA VAL A 379 -14.72 -14.08 7.75
C VAL A 379 -14.36 -13.92 6.27
N ARG A 380 -13.27 -13.23 5.95
CA ARG A 380 -12.92 -12.84 4.57
C ARG A 380 -12.05 -13.88 3.85
N HIS A 381 -11.13 -14.50 4.56
CA HIS A 381 -10.14 -15.44 4.03
C HIS A 381 -10.33 -16.89 4.49
N LYS A 382 -11.21 -17.13 5.46
CA LYS A 382 -11.40 -18.45 6.13
C LYS A 382 -10.12 -18.96 6.82
N GLY A 383 -9.31 -18.03 7.29
CA GLY A 383 -7.96 -18.26 7.80
C GLY A 383 -7.28 -16.94 8.13
N PHE A 384 -5.95 -16.91 8.13
CA PHE A 384 -5.22 -15.66 8.31
C PHE A 384 -5.45 -14.71 7.12
N ILE A 385 -5.30 -13.41 7.37
CA ILE A 385 -5.04 -12.47 6.27
C ILE A 385 -3.63 -12.84 5.75
N PRO A 386 -3.37 -12.94 4.44
CA PRO A 386 -2.11 -13.51 3.95
C PRO A 386 -0.84 -12.83 4.48
N TRP A 387 -0.91 -11.52 4.73
CA TRP A 387 0.19 -10.72 5.28
C TRP A 387 0.06 -10.42 6.79
N ASP A 388 -0.88 -11.05 7.50
CA ASP A 388 -1.00 -10.92 8.97
C ASP A 388 0.11 -11.71 9.66
N ASP A 389 0.73 -11.08 10.65
CA ASP A 389 1.84 -11.63 11.43
C ASP A 389 1.52 -11.81 12.92
N ASP A 390 0.28 -11.52 13.32
CA ASP A 390 -0.22 -11.67 14.68
C ASP A 390 -1.59 -12.37 14.75
N ALA A 391 -1.97 -12.76 15.96
CA ALA A 391 -3.28 -13.30 16.23
C ALA A 391 -3.81 -12.79 17.57
N ASP A 392 -5.09 -12.40 17.55
CA ASP A 392 -5.79 -11.79 18.66
C ASP A 392 -7.06 -12.55 19.02
N VAL A 393 -7.34 -12.63 20.32
CA VAL A 393 -8.68 -12.96 20.82
C VAL A 393 -9.21 -11.89 21.74
N MET A 394 -10.52 -11.75 21.77
CA MET A 394 -11.22 -10.87 22.69
C MET A 394 -12.16 -11.66 23.59
N MET A 395 -12.31 -11.18 24.82
CA MET A 395 -13.21 -11.71 25.83
C MET A 395 -14.02 -10.59 26.46
N LEU A 396 -15.19 -10.91 27.01
CA LEU A 396 -15.84 -10.00 27.96
C LEU A 396 -14.99 -9.92 29.24
N ARG A 397 -15.00 -8.78 29.92
CA ARG A 397 -14.19 -8.57 31.15
C ARG A 397 -14.30 -9.73 32.16
N ASP A 398 -15.50 -10.23 32.43
CA ASP A 398 -15.68 -11.31 33.40
C ASP A 398 -15.01 -12.63 32.96
N ASP A 399 -15.00 -12.91 31.66
CA ASP A 399 -14.37 -14.10 31.09
C ASP A 399 -12.84 -13.92 30.98
N TYR A 400 -12.38 -12.71 30.63
CA TYR A 400 -10.97 -12.34 30.71
C TYR A 400 -10.40 -12.52 32.12
N ASP A 401 -11.11 -12.03 33.15
CA ASP A 401 -10.68 -12.15 34.55
C ASP A 401 -10.69 -13.62 35.03
N LYS A 402 -11.57 -14.49 34.49
CA LYS A 402 -11.50 -15.95 34.73
C LYS A 402 -10.32 -16.57 34.02
N PHE A 403 -10.09 -16.18 32.77
CA PHE A 403 -9.01 -16.69 31.93
C PHE A 403 -7.65 -16.44 32.59
N LEU A 404 -7.38 -15.22 33.04
CA LEU A 404 -6.13 -14.89 33.72
C LEU A 404 -5.89 -15.70 35.01
N LYS A 405 -6.95 -16.20 35.67
CA LYS A 405 -6.79 -17.02 36.88
C LYS A 405 -6.37 -18.45 36.56
N VAL A 406 -6.81 -19.00 35.43
CA VAL A 406 -6.52 -20.39 35.05
C VAL A 406 -5.26 -20.50 34.20
N LEU A 407 -4.91 -19.43 33.47
CA LEU A 407 -3.82 -19.40 32.50
C LEU A 407 -2.47 -19.89 33.06
N PRO A 408 -1.99 -19.47 34.25
CA PRO A 408 -0.70 -19.91 34.77
C PRO A 408 -0.60 -21.41 35.07
N TYR A 409 -1.74 -22.09 35.21
CA TYR A 409 -1.80 -23.52 35.54
C TYR A 409 -2.06 -24.41 34.32
N GLU A 410 -2.52 -23.81 33.22
CA GLU A 410 -2.88 -24.53 31.99
C GLU A 410 -1.86 -24.35 30.88
N LEU A 411 -1.10 -23.25 30.87
CA LEU A 411 -0.09 -23.01 29.85
C LEU A 411 1.05 -24.03 29.96
N PRO A 412 1.58 -24.50 28.82
CA PRO A 412 2.80 -25.29 28.81
C PRO A 412 4.00 -24.51 29.37
N ALA A 413 5.00 -25.23 29.91
CA ALA A 413 6.13 -24.62 30.63
C ALA A 413 7.02 -23.71 29.77
N ASN A 414 6.99 -23.89 28.44
CA ASN A 414 7.72 -23.09 27.47
C ASN A 414 6.98 -21.79 27.08
N PHE A 415 5.86 -21.44 27.72
CA PHE A 415 5.17 -20.17 27.51
C PHE A 415 5.35 -19.23 28.70
N ALA A 416 5.38 -17.94 28.42
CA ALA A 416 5.40 -16.88 29.41
C ALA A 416 4.17 -15.98 29.28
N ILE A 417 3.64 -15.54 30.42
CA ILE A 417 2.54 -14.57 30.50
C ILE A 417 3.16 -13.21 30.78
N GLN A 418 2.91 -12.25 29.89
CA GLN A 418 3.37 -10.87 30.04
C GLN A 418 2.14 -9.96 30.20
N ASN A 419 1.80 -9.66 31.45
CA ASN A 419 0.67 -8.82 31.83
C ASN A 419 0.94 -7.95 33.06
N ASP A 420 2.21 -7.78 33.46
CA ASP A 420 2.60 -7.04 34.65
C ASP A 420 3.25 -5.69 34.34
N GLU A 421 3.06 -4.74 35.27
CA GLU A 421 3.55 -3.36 35.21
C GLU A 421 5.10 -3.25 35.27
N LYS A 422 5.83 -4.37 35.34
CA LYS A 422 7.31 -4.35 35.37
C LYS A 422 7.91 -4.64 34.01
N THR A 423 7.34 -5.61 33.31
CA THR A 423 7.85 -6.12 32.03
C THR A 423 7.12 -5.50 30.85
N SER A 424 5.87 -5.05 31.02
CA SER A 424 5.09 -4.50 29.91
C SER A 424 3.99 -3.54 30.35
N HIS A 425 3.99 -2.34 29.79
CA HIS A 425 2.97 -1.33 30.08
C HIS A 425 1.80 -1.35 29.06
N PHE A 426 1.65 -2.46 28.32
CA PHE A 426 0.45 -2.69 27.51
C PHE A 426 -0.74 -3.04 28.41
N PRO A 427 -1.95 -2.53 28.12
CA PRO A 427 -3.12 -2.76 28.98
C PRO A 427 -3.75 -4.16 28.82
N PHE A 428 -3.19 -5.02 27.98
CA PHE A 428 -3.69 -6.36 27.63
C PHE A 428 -2.64 -7.42 27.91
N THR A 429 -3.05 -8.69 27.93
CA THR A 429 -2.15 -9.81 28.17
C THR A 429 -1.51 -10.26 26.87
N LYS A 430 -0.18 -10.35 26.86
CA LYS A 430 0.56 -11.06 25.82
C LYS A 430 0.99 -12.41 26.35
N ILE A 431 0.80 -13.46 25.57
CA ILE A 431 1.37 -14.78 25.82
C ILE A 431 2.56 -14.92 24.85
N ARG A 432 3.70 -15.34 25.37
CA ARG A 432 4.98 -15.41 24.63
C ARG A 432 5.51 -16.84 24.65
N ILE A 433 6.22 -17.25 23.60
CA ILE A 433 6.99 -18.51 23.60
C ILE A 433 8.41 -18.22 24.08
N ASN A 434 8.87 -18.94 25.11
CA ASN A 434 10.25 -18.90 25.58
C ASN A 434 11.20 -19.42 24.49
N ASP A 435 12.47 -19.03 24.56
CA ASP A 435 13.51 -19.50 23.61
C ASP A 435 13.22 -19.17 22.13
N THR A 436 12.37 -18.15 21.89
CA THR A 436 12.14 -17.52 20.58
C THR A 436 12.42 -16.02 20.67
N VAL A 437 12.68 -15.39 19.52
CA VAL A 437 12.86 -13.95 19.37
C VAL A 437 11.99 -13.45 18.22
N PHE A 438 11.23 -12.40 18.46
CA PHE A 438 10.33 -11.71 17.55
C PHE A 438 10.18 -10.26 18.05
N SER A 439 11.27 -9.50 17.92
CA SER A 439 11.39 -8.17 18.53
C SER A 439 11.26 -7.05 17.51
N THR A 440 10.48 -6.04 17.86
CA THR A 440 10.43 -4.74 17.17
C THR A 440 11.57 -3.83 17.65
N GLU A 441 11.87 -2.78 16.89
CA GLU A 441 12.85 -1.75 17.32
C GLU A 441 12.46 -1.11 18.66
N PHE A 442 11.16 -1.02 18.96
CA PHE A 442 10.68 -0.51 20.25
C PHE A 442 10.95 -1.50 21.38
N SER A 443 10.51 -2.76 21.21
CA SER A 443 10.60 -3.76 22.28
C SER A 443 12.02 -4.21 22.57
N SER A 444 12.92 -4.13 21.59
CA SER A 444 14.35 -4.44 21.76
C SER A 444 15.10 -3.42 22.63
N ARG A 445 14.50 -2.26 22.95
CA ARG A 445 15.09 -1.21 23.81
C ARG A 445 14.93 -1.50 25.30
N PHE A 446 14.11 -2.48 25.67
CA PHE A 446 13.78 -2.79 27.05
C PHE A 446 14.16 -4.25 27.34
N ASP A 447 15.20 -4.43 28.15
CA ASP A 447 15.72 -5.75 28.51
C ASP A 447 14.69 -6.59 29.28
N ASP A 448 13.78 -5.94 30.00
CA ASP A 448 12.73 -6.60 30.80
C ASP A 448 11.52 -7.07 29.96
N ILE A 449 11.41 -6.69 28.69
CA ILE A 449 10.34 -7.18 27.80
C ILE A 449 10.72 -8.55 27.26
N HIS A 450 9.84 -9.55 27.44
CA HIS A 450 9.98 -10.81 26.74
C HIS A 450 9.66 -10.60 25.25
N ASN A 451 10.69 -10.83 24.42
CA ASN A 451 10.65 -10.62 22.98
C ASN A 451 10.34 -11.90 22.18
N GLY A 452 9.61 -12.86 22.73
CA GLY A 452 9.28 -14.11 22.00
C GLY A 452 8.11 -13.90 21.02
N ILE A 453 7.83 -14.89 20.18
CA ILE A 453 6.62 -14.90 19.35
C ILE A 453 5.41 -14.72 20.28
N PHE A 454 4.44 -13.90 19.88
CA PHE A 454 3.39 -13.44 20.77
C PHE A 454 1.99 -13.73 20.29
N PHE A 455 1.08 -13.76 21.27
CA PHE A 455 -0.34 -13.87 21.08
C PHE A 455 -1.07 -12.93 22.05
N ASP A 456 -2.03 -12.18 21.53
CA ASP A 456 -2.66 -11.08 22.27
C ASP A 456 -4.07 -11.46 22.73
N VAL A 457 -4.32 -11.25 24.04
CA VAL A 457 -5.61 -11.50 24.67
C VAL A 457 -6.15 -10.19 25.20
N LEU A 458 -7.27 -9.76 24.62
CA LEU A 458 -7.90 -8.47 24.91
C LEU A 458 -9.24 -8.64 25.64
N ALA A 459 -9.62 -7.61 26.41
CA ALA A 459 -10.93 -7.53 27.05
C ALA A 459 -11.76 -6.39 26.46
N GLN A 460 -13.06 -6.65 26.28
CA GLN A 460 -14.06 -5.63 25.95
C GLN A 460 -14.76 -5.17 27.23
N ASP A 461 -14.61 -3.89 27.56
CA ASP A 461 -15.06 -3.32 28.83
C ASP A 461 -16.41 -2.63 28.73
N GLN A 462 -17.17 -2.72 29.82
CA GLN A 462 -18.46 -2.04 29.95
C GLN A 462 -18.28 -0.54 30.13
N THR A 463 -19.31 0.21 29.73
CA THR A 463 -19.35 1.66 29.93
C THR A 463 -20.74 2.14 30.35
N SER A 464 -20.90 3.46 30.54
CA SER A 464 -22.16 4.03 31.01
C SER A 464 -23.27 3.94 29.95
N ASN A 465 -24.51 3.74 30.40
CA ASN A 465 -25.68 3.84 29.52
C ASN A 465 -26.00 5.31 29.21
N ASN A 466 -25.59 6.23 30.09
CA ASN A 466 -25.70 7.66 29.84
C ASN A 466 -24.64 8.09 28.81
N LYS A 467 -25.08 8.71 27.71
CA LYS A 467 -24.24 9.10 26.58
C LYS A 467 -23.09 10.04 26.95
N LEU A 468 -23.32 11.01 27.84
CA LEU A 468 -22.30 11.97 28.26
C LEU A 468 -21.25 11.31 29.14
N LEU A 469 -21.69 10.56 30.16
CA LEU A 469 -20.78 9.82 31.05
C LEU A 469 -19.97 8.76 30.28
N ARG A 470 -20.58 8.14 29.27
CA ARG A 470 -19.90 7.19 28.39
C ARG A 470 -18.78 7.84 27.59
N LYS A 471 -19.07 8.95 26.90
CA LYS A 471 -18.06 9.71 26.16
C LYS A 471 -16.91 10.17 27.07
N LEU A 472 -17.24 10.67 28.26
CA LEU A 472 -16.24 11.09 29.24
C LEU A 472 -15.36 9.92 29.69
N HIS A 473 -15.98 8.78 30.02
CA HIS A 473 -15.28 7.57 30.44
C HIS A 473 -14.30 7.09 29.36
N MET A 474 -14.78 6.90 28.12
CA MET A 474 -13.92 6.44 27.01
C MET A 474 -12.79 7.43 26.71
N HIS A 475 -13.08 8.73 26.74
CA HIS A 475 -12.05 9.75 26.51
C HIS A 475 -11.00 9.78 27.62
N ALA A 476 -11.40 9.62 28.88
CA ALA A 476 -10.48 9.51 30.01
C ALA A 476 -9.61 8.24 29.90
N THR A 477 -10.21 7.10 29.57
CA THR A 477 -9.48 5.84 29.36
C THR A 477 -8.48 5.97 28.21
N ALA A 478 -8.89 6.51 27.07
CA ALA A 478 -8.00 6.74 25.93
C ALA A 478 -6.85 7.69 26.31
N SER A 479 -7.17 8.82 26.94
CA SER A 479 -6.16 9.82 27.32
C SER A 479 -5.13 9.26 28.29
N THR A 480 -5.56 8.50 29.29
CA THR A 480 -4.63 7.88 30.26
C THR A 480 -3.77 6.79 29.62
N ARG A 481 -4.32 6.01 28.69
CA ARG A 481 -3.55 5.03 27.91
C ARG A 481 -2.48 5.69 27.04
N TRP A 482 -2.81 6.77 26.34
CA TRP A 482 -1.81 7.54 25.59
C TRP A 482 -0.72 8.10 26.50
N LEU A 483 -1.08 8.61 27.70
CA LEU A 483 -0.09 9.08 28.67
C LEU A 483 0.87 7.98 29.14
N VAL A 484 0.36 6.77 29.43
CA VAL A 484 1.18 5.61 29.81
C VAL A 484 2.13 5.24 28.66
N LEU A 485 1.60 5.06 27.45
CA LEU A 485 2.38 4.66 26.27
C LEU A 485 3.43 5.72 25.90
N ASP A 486 3.07 7.01 25.86
CA ASP A 486 4.01 8.08 25.52
C ASP A 486 5.07 8.26 26.59
N LYS A 487 4.71 8.07 27.87
CA LYS A 487 5.70 8.10 28.96
C LYS A 487 6.68 6.93 28.83
N TRP A 488 6.17 5.73 28.57
CA TRP A 488 7.00 4.53 28.38
C TRP A 488 7.92 4.68 27.16
N ARG A 489 7.41 5.23 26.04
CA ARG A 489 8.17 5.49 24.81
C ARG A 489 9.16 6.64 24.89
N GLY A 490 9.03 7.53 25.89
CA GLY A 490 9.77 8.78 25.94
C GLY A 490 9.32 9.80 24.88
N THR A 491 8.14 9.65 24.29
CA THR A 491 7.59 10.52 23.24
C THR A 491 6.77 11.68 23.82
N LYS A 492 6.58 12.75 23.04
CA LYS A 492 5.69 13.86 23.41
C LYS A 492 4.23 13.48 23.15
N VAL A 493 3.35 13.90 24.06
CA VAL A 493 1.91 13.72 23.89
C VAL A 493 1.39 14.80 22.95
N ASN A 494 0.79 14.38 21.84
CA ASN A 494 0.13 15.25 20.87
C ASN A 494 -1.39 15.06 20.99
N ALA A 495 -2.03 15.86 21.84
CA ALA A 495 -3.48 15.86 22.01
C ALA A 495 -4.16 16.79 21.00
N ASN A 496 -5.49 16.65 20.87
CA ASN A 496 -6.33 17.55 20.07
C ASN A 496 -6.37 18.95 20.72
N GLY A 497 -5.34 19.76 20.44
CA GLY A 497 -5.19 21.13 20.93
C GLY A 497 -3.84 21.40 21.61
N LYS A 498 -3.34 22.65 21.48
CA LYS A 498 -2.06 23.06 22.07
C LYS A 498 -2.10 23.05 23.60
N PHE A 499 -3.20 23.50 24.20
CA PHE A 499 -3.34 23.54 25.66
C PHE A 499 -3.50 22.15 26.28
N SER A 500 -4.32 21.28 25.68
CA SER A 500 -4.48 19.89 26.12
C SER A 500 -3.15 19.13 26.00
N SER A 501 -2.39 19.34 24.93
CA SER A 501 -1.05 18.78 24.77
C SER A 501 -0.09 19.28 25.85
N PHE A 502 -0.12 20.58 26.18
CA PHE A 502 0.70 21.16 27.24
C PHE A 502 0.39 20.53 28.61
N VAL A 503 -0.88 20.48 29.00
CA VAL A 503 -1.32 19.86 30.27
C VAL A 503 -0.98 18.37 30.31
N ALA A 504 -1.22 17.64 29.23
CA ALA A 504 -0.90 16.22 29.13
C ALA A 504 0.60 15.96 29.33
N ASN A 505 1.47 16.77 28.71
CA ASN A 505 2.92 16.63 28.90
C ASN A 505 3.37 17.00 30.31
N ILE A 506 2.71 17.96 30.99
CA ILE A 506 2.96 18.22 32.42
C ILE A 506 2.58 17.00 33.26
N LEU A 507 1.36 16.48 33.10
CA LEU A 507 0.88 15.31 33.85
C LEU A 507 1.78 14.09 33.63
N LYS A 508 2.18 13.84 32.38
CA LYS A 508 3.14 12.79 32.01
C LYS A 508 4.47 12.96 32.74
N THR A 509 4.95 14.20 32.91
CA THR A 509 6.24 14.48 33.55
C THR A 509 6.16 14.29 35.07
N ILE A 510 5.09 14.79 35.71
CA ILE A 510 4.93 14.79 37.16
C ILE A 510 4.53 13.42 37.71
N LEU A 511 3.60 12.72 37.04
CA LEU A 511 3.03 11.48 37.57
C LEU A 511 3.93 10.27 37.23
N PRO A 512 4.39 9.47 38.21
CA PRO A 512 5.09 8.21 37.96
C PRO A 512 4.27 7.27 37.08
N LEU A 513 4.95 6.42 36.30
CA LEU A 513 4.30 5.49 35.37
C LEU A 513 3.32 4.56 36.10
N SER A 514 3.73 4.01 37.24
CA SER A 514 2.88 3.16 38.10
C SER A 514 1.63 3.86 38.63
N ILE A 515 1.62 5.19 38.76
CA ILE A 515 0.40 5.93 39.14
C ILE A 515 -0.52 6.07 37.93
N LEU A 516 0.04 6.41 36.75
CA LEU A 516 -0.73 6.50 35.51
C LEU A 516 -1.40 5.17 35.16
N GLU A 517 -0.68 4.06 35.31
CA GLU A 517 -1.21 2.70 35.09
C GLU A 517 -2.32 2.34 36.08
N LYS A 518 -2.16 2.66 37.37
CA LYS A 518 -3.24 2.47 38.35
C LYS A 518 -4.49 3.27 37.99
N ILE A 519 -4.34 4.49 37.47
CA ILE A 519 -5.47 5.29 37.00
C ILE A 519 -6.10 4.64 35.77
N GLN A 520 -5.30 4.25 34.78
CA GLN A 520 -5.75 3.55 33.57
C GLN A 520 -6.55 2.28 33.93
N ASN A 521 -5.96 1.39 34.73
CA ASN A 521 -6.57 0.12 35.13
C ASN A 521 -7.87 0.34 35.91
N LYS A 522 -7.93 1.38 36.75
CA LYS A 522 -9.16 1.76 37.46
C LYS A 522 -10.23 2.30 36.52
N LEU A 523 -9.87 3.07 35.51
CA LEU A 523 -10.82 3.57 34.50
C LEU A 523 -11.38 2.40 33.68
N MET A 524 -10.50 1.55 33.12
CA MET A 524 -10.91 0.37 32.35
C MET A 524 -11.88 -0.53 33.12
N SER A 525 -11.58 -0.78 34.41
CA SER A 525 -12.40 -1.64 35.27
C SER A 525 -13.57 -0.94 35.97
N GLN A 526 -13.78 0.36 35.75
CA GLN A 526 -14.74 1.19 36.48
C GLN A 526 -16.17 0.62 36.47
N PHE A 527 -16.57 0.05 35.34
CA PHE A 527 -17.93 -0.47 35.15
C PHE A 527 -18.01 -2.00 35.19
N LYS A 528 -16.94 -2.73 35.56
CA LYS A 528 -16.92 -4.20 35.46
C LYS A 528 -18.09 -4.90 36.17
N ASN A 529 -18.55 -4.36 37.30
CA ASN A 529 -19.63 -4.95 38.11
C ASN A 529 -21.04 -4.51 37.68
N LYS A 530 -21.18 -3.76 36.57
CA LYS A 530 -22.46 -3.18 36.17
C LYS A 530 -23.30 -4.18 35.37
N LYS A 531 -24.18 -4.91 36.06
CA LYS A 531 -25.03 -5.94 35.45
C LYS A 531 -25.85 -5.47 34.24
N ASN A 532 -26.35 -4.24 34.28
CA ASN A 532 -27.25 -3.69 33.24
C ASN A 532 -26.54 -2.72 32.29
N ALA A 533 -25.29 -2.97 31.92
CA ALA A 533 -24.58 -2.20 30.90
C ALA A 533 -25.03 -2.63 29.49
N ASN A 534 -25.40 -1.65 28.65
CA ASN A 534 -25.86 -1.91 27.27
C ASN A 534 -24.75 -1.75 26.23
N PHE A 535 -23.62 -1.16 26.61
CA PHE A 535 -22.54 -0.78 25.71
C PHE A 535 -21.20 -1.29 26.20
N LEU A 536 -20.36 -1.69 25.24
CA LEU A 536 -18.97 -2.03 25.39
C LEU A 536 -18.09 -1.06 24.59
N PHE A 537 -16.79 -1.06 24.85
CA PHE A 537 -15.80 -0.39 24.03
C PHE A 537 -14.45 -1.11 24.15
N ASP A 538 -13.60 -0.94 23.14
CA ASP A 538 -12.26 -1.51 23.09
C ASP A 538 -11.29 -0.71 23.98
N SER A 539 -11.26 -1.05 25.27
CA SER A 539 -10.42 -0.36 26.26
C SER A 539 -8.94 -0.72 26.14
N MET A 540 -8.64 -1.89 25.57
CA MET A 540 -7.30 -2.49 25.52
C MET A 540 -6.62 -2.34 24.16
N GLY A 541 -7.38 -2.50 23.07
CA GLY A 541 -6.87 -2.57 21.72
C GLY A 541 -6.71 -1.20 21.04
N ARG A 542 -6.37 -1.24 19.75
CA ARG A 542 -6.13 -0.03 18.94
C ARG A 542 -7.43 0.71 18.60
N ASN A 543 -8.61 0.11 18.80
CA ASN A 543 -9.90 0.65 18.37
C ASN A 543 -10.61 1.51 19.43
N ILE A 544 -9.93 1.88 20.52
CA ILE A 544 -10.49 2.74 21.58
C ILE A 544 -11.09 4.07 21.05
N THR A 545 -10.59 4.56 19.92
CA THR A 545 -11.05 5.79 19.27
C THR A 545 -12.31 5.61 18.41
N ARG A 546 -12.69 4.36 18.08
CA ARG A 546 -13.93 4.03 17.34
C ARG A 546 -15.18 4.24 18.19
N GLY A 547 -15.04 4.29 19.52
CA GLY A 547 -16.12 4.61 20.46
C GLY A 547 -16.78 3.37 21.05
N GLU A 548 -18.09 3.46 21.31
CA GLU A 548 -18.85 2.35 21.88
C GLU A 548 -19.53 1.46 20.82
N PHE A 549 -19.82 0.22 21.20
CA PHE A 549 -20.69 -0.68 20.45
C PHE A 549 -21.68 -1.41 21.38
N PRO A 550 -22.84 -1.89 20.87
CA PRO A 550 -23.82 -2.62 21.67
C PRO A 550 -23.24 -3.91 22.26
N LYS A 551 -23.43 -4.12 23.57
CA LYS A 551 -22.98 -5.33 24.27
C LYS A 551 -23.51 -6.61 23.62
N GLN A 552 -24.76 -6.57 23.17
CA GLN A 552 -25.46 -7.70 22.58
C GLN A 552 -24.77 -8.30 21.34
N TRP A 553 -23.89 -7.54 20.67
CA TRP A 553 -23.13 -8.08 19.54
C TRP A 553 -22.17 -9.21 19.95
N LEU A 554 -21.79 -9.28 21.23
CA LEU A 554 -20.91 -10.31 21.80
C LEU A 554 -21.66 -11.28 22.74
N ASP A 555 -22.99 -11.35 22.68
CA ASP A 555 -23.76 -12.25 23.57
C ASP A 555 -23.64 -13.73 23.14
N GLU A 556 -23.65 -14.00 21.83
CA GLU A 556 -23.60 -15.35 21.27
C GLU A 556 -22.39 -15.53 20.35
N ALA A 557 -21.84 -16.75 20.36
CA ALA A 557 -20.77 -17.17 19.46
C ALA A 557 -21.32 -18.08 18.38
N VAL A 558 -20.76 -17.96 17.17
CA VAL A 558 -20.90 -18.94 16.09
C VAL A 558 -19.52 -19.44 15.73
N TYR A 559 -19.41 -20.67 15.24
CA TYR A 559 -18.14 -21.27 14.87
C TYR A 559 -17.98 -21.25 13.36
N VAL A 560 -16.87 -20.69 12.89
CA VAL A 560 -16.52 -20.59 11.46
C VAL A 560 -15.21 -21.32 11.18
N ASP A 561 -14.95 -21.61 9.91
CA ASP A 561 -13.68 -22.18 9.48
C ASP A 561 -12.56 -21.14 9.58
N PHE A 562 -11.44 -21.58 10.14
CA PHE A 562 -10.18 -20.84 10.20
C PHE A 562 -9.05 -21.86 10.04
N GLU A 563 -8.31 -21.82 8.93
CA GLU A 563 -7.21 -22.78 8.66
C GLU A 563 -7.62 -24.26 8.80
N ASN A 564 -8.88 -24.59 8.48
CA ASN A 564 -9.53 -25.91 8.61
C ASN A 564 -9.98 -26.33 10.03
N VAL A 565 -9.87 -25.45 11.03
CA VAL A 565 -10.44 -25.67 12.35
C VAL A 565 -11.64 -24.75 12.60
N LYS A 566 -12.49 -25.11 13.57
CA LYS A 566 -13.67 -24.32 13.93
C LYS A 566 -13.39 -23.45 15.15
N LEU A 567 -13.34 -22.13 14.96
CA LEU A 567 -13.09 -21.15 16.01
C LEU A 567 -14.29 -20.21 16.22
N PRO A 568 -14.53 -19.74 17.46
CA PRO A 568 -15.69 -18.91 17.79
C PRO A 568 -15.49 -17.46 17.35
N ILE A 569 -16.50 -16.91 16.68
CA ILE A 569 -16.62 -15.49 16.35
C ILE A 569 -17.96 -14.96 16.87
N PRO A 570 -18.15 -13.64 17.01
CA PRO A 570 -19.43 -13.09 17.42
C PRO A 570 -20.52 -13.42 16.41
N LYS A 571 -21.72 -13.82 16.85
CA LYS A 571 -22.85 -14.06 15.93
C LYS A 571 -23.19 -12.83 15.09
N GLU A 572 -23.01 -11.65 15.66
CA GLU A 572 -23.23 -10.35 15.00
C GLU A 572 -21.92 -9.80 14.38
N TYR A 573 -21.01 -10.68 13.92
CA TYR A 573 -19.69 -10.30 13.39
C TYR A 573 -19.77 -9.23 12.30
N ASP A 574 -20.78 -9.30 11.43
CA ASP A 574 -20.94 -8.36 10.31
C ASP A 574 -21.12 -6.91 10.79
N LYS A 575 -21.94 -6.72 11.84
CA LYS A 575 -22.13 -5.40 12.47
C LYS A 575 -20.85 -4.94 13.17
N TYR A 576 -20.15 -5.86 13.83
CA TYR A 576 -18.92 -5.55 14.56
C TYR A 576 -17.77 -5.18 13.60
N LEU A 577 -17.54 -5.94 12.53
CA LEU A 577 -16.53 -5.66 11.52
C LEU A 577 -16.85 -4.38 10.74
N SER A 578 -18.13 -4.15 10.40
CA SER A 578 -18.56 -2.89 9.78
C SER A 578 -18.30 -1.68 10.68
N TYR A 579 -18.50 -1.83 11.99
CA TYR A 579 -18.17 -0.80 12.98
C TYR A 579 -16.67 -0.53 13.07
N LEU A 580 -15.82 -1.56 12.98
CA LEU A 580 -14.36 -1.42 13.08
C LEU A 580 -13.73 -0.87 11.80
N TYR A 581 -14.12 -1.40 10.63
CA TYR A 581 -13.39 -1.23 9.37
C TYR A 581 -14.22 -0.59 8.25
N GLY A 582 -15.55 -0.46 8.41
CA GLY A 582 -16.42 0.02 7.32
C GLY A 582 -16.72 -1.10 6.33
N ASP A 583 -16.45 -0.87 5.03
CA ASP A 583 -16.57 -1.91 3.99
C ASP A 583 -15.40 -2.91 4.12
N TYR A 584 -15.45 -3.77 5.13
CA TYR A 584 -14.34 -4.65 5.52
C TYR A 584 -14.01 -5.75 4.49
N MET A 585 -14.92 -5.98 3.54
CA MET A 585 -14.70 -6.91 2.42
C MET A 585 -13.77 -6.31 1.36
N GLU A 586 -13.59 -4.99 1.36
CA GLU A 586 -12.61 -4.31 0.52
C GLU A 586 -11.19 -4.67 0.99
N MET A 587 -10.40 -5.20 0.06
CA MET A 587 -8.99 -5.52 0.31
C MET A 587 -8.15 -4.24 0.23
N ILE A 588 -7.13 -4.16 1.07
CA ILE A 588 -6.12 -3.12 0.91
C ILE A 588 -5.37 -3.32 -0.42
N PRO A 589 -4.88 -2.23 -1.02
CA PRO A 589 -4.11 -2.32 -2.24
C PRO A 589 -2.87 -3.18 -2.14
N VAL A 590 -2.49 -3.78 -3.26
CA VAL A 590 -1.38 -4.75 -3.36
C VAL A 590 -0.07 -4.20 -2.79
N SER A 591 0.33 -3.00 -3.20
CA SER A 591 1.54 -2.34 -2.70
C SER A 591 1.52 -1.93 -1.22
N LEU A 592 0.44 -2.20 -0.47
CA LEU A 592 0.34 -1.94 0.97
C LEU A 592 0.22 -3.24 1.80
N ARG A 593 0.32 -4.42 1.18
CA ARG A 593 0.15 -5.73 1.83
C ARG A 593 1.42 -6.23 2.51
N HIS A 594 2.12 -5.32 3.17
CA HIS A 594 3.25 -5.68 4.02
C HIS A 594 2.76 -6.17 5.38
N VAL A 595 3.61 -6.93 6.07
CA VAL A 595 3.42 -7.31 7.46
C VAL A 595 3.28 -6.09 8.36
N SER A 596 2.51 -6.23 9.44
CA SER A 596 2.11 -5.07 10.25
C SER A 596 3.15 -4.65 11.28
N HIS A 597 4.07 -5.55 11.64
CA HIS A 597 5.16 -5.27 12.58
C HIS A 597 6.54 -5.26 11.90
N ASP A 598 7.28 -4.18 12.13
CA ASP A 598 8.69 -4.04 11.77
C ASP A 598 9.57 -4.86 12.74
N ILE A 599 9.68 -6.17 12.48
CA ILE A 599 10.51 -7.08 13.27
C ILE A 599 11.97 -6.95 12.83
N ILE A 600 12.84 -6.52 13.75
CA ILE A 600 14.26 -6.31 13.48
C ILE A 600 15.14 -7.49 13.92
N ARG A 601 14.62 -8.39 14.75
CA ARG A 601 15.27 -9.63 15.15
C ARG A 601 14.23 -10.73 15.24
N MET A 602 14.52 -11.84 14.57
CA MET A 602 13.68 -13.01 14.54
C MET A 602 14.52 -14.27 14.73
N ASP A 603 14.09 -15.11 15.66
CA ASP A 603 14.56 -16.48 15.87
C ASP A 603 13.35 -17.31 16.29
N LEU A 604 12.95 -18.26 15.44
CA LEU A 604 11.80 -19.13 15.73
C LEU A 604 12.16 -20.30 16.64
N GLY A 605 13.45 -20.46 17.00
CA GLY A 605 13.92 -21.55 17.85
C GLY A 605 13.57 -22.93 17.28
N GLU A 606 13.07 -23.81 18.16
CA GLU A 606 12.59 -25.15 17.78
C GLU A 606 11.34 -25.13 16.87
N TYR A 607 10.71 -23.97 16.68
CA TYR A 607 9.49 -23.80 15.88
C TYR A 607 9.76 -23.38 14.43
N SER A 608 11.03 -23.34 14.00
CA SER A 608 11.41 -22.95 12.64
C SER A 608 10.81 -23.82 11.52
N GLU A 609 10.46 -25.07 11.83
CA GLU A 609 9.76 -26.01 10.94
C GLU A 609 8.40 -26.44 11.52
N TYR A 610 7.80 -25.60 12.37
CA TYR A 610 6.54 -25.96 13.03
C TYR A 610 5.36 -25.94 12.05
N GLU A 611 4.70 -27.08 11.94
CA GLU A 611 3.42 -27.23 11.25
C GLU A 611 2.36 -27.75 12.23
N VAL A 612 1.21 -27.09 12.24
CA VAL A 612 0.07 -27.56 13.02
C VAL A 612 -0.45 -28.86 12.40
N LYS A 613 -0.58 -29.90 13.22
CA LYS A 613 -1.27 -31.14 12.80
C LYS A 613 -2.74 -30.83 12.59
N LYS A 614 -3.12 -30.69 11.32
CA LYS A 614 -4.49 -30.40 10.85
C LYS A 614 -5.45 -31.57 11.13
#